data_AF-A0AAN4Z2M9-F1
#
_entry.id   AF-A0AAN4Z2M9-F1
#
_cell.length_a   1.000
_cell.length_b   1.000
_cell.length_c   1.000
_cell.angle_alpha   90.00
_cell.angle_beta   90.00
_cell.angle_gamma   90.00
#
_symmetry.space_group_name_H-M   'P 1'
#
loop_
_entity.id
_entity.type
_entity.pdbx_description
1 polymer ?
#
loop_
_entity_poly.entity_id
_entity_poly.type
_entity_poly.pdbx_seq_one_letter_code
_entity_poly.pdbx_strand_id
1 'polypeptide(L)'
;INPSKFTMEETREVFASDERVEISKSSYEIVRSIPIPSVVASFKNCPIITVEYFVEMIVMTSGAVSTTVIAQIPVTIGTIPIM
;
A
#
# COMPACT_ATOMS: atom_id res chain seq x y z
N ILE A 1 -8.03 -36.85 -6.51
CA ILE A 1 -8.69 -35.65 -5.95
C ILE A 1 -7.65 -34.55 -6.03
N ASN A 2 -7.80 -33.59 -6.95
CA ASN A 2 -6.87 -32.47 -7.08
C ASN A 2 -7.47 -31.31 -6.28
N PRO A 3 -6.98 -31.01 -5.06
CA PRO A 3 -7.53 -29.93 -4.30
C PRO A 3 -6.95 -28.64 -4.88
N SER A 4 -7.73 -27.94 -5.68
CA SER A 4 -7.56 -26.50 -5.83
C SER A 4 -7.55 -25.94 -4.41
N LYS A 5 -6.35 -25.64 -3.89
CA LYS A 5 -6.13 -25.07 -2.56
C LYS A 5 -7.04 -23.85 -2.43
N PHE A 6 -8.10 -23.97 -1.63
CA PHE A 6 -8.86 -22.82 -1.19
C PHE A 6 -7.90 -21.93 -0.40
N THR A 7 -7.51 -20.82 -1.02
CA THR A 7 -6.68 -19.81 -0.39
C THR A 7 -7.64 -18.72 0.07
N MET A 8 -7.67 -18.46 1.37
CA MET A 8 -8.45 -17.37 1.95
C MET A 8 -7.53 -16.15 2.01
N GLU A 9 -7.99 -15.04 1.45
CA GLU A 9 -7.30 -13.76 1.44
C GLU A 9 -8.07 -12.79 2.36
N GLU A 10 -7.36 -12.14 3.27
CA GLU A 10 -7.91 -11.11 4.14
C GLU A 10 -7.04 -9.86 4.02
N THR A 11 -7.66 -8.76 3.58
CA THR A 11 -6.99 -7.47 3.42
C THR A 11 -7.48 -6.51 4.47
N ARG A 12 -6.55 -5.86 5.16
CA ARG A 12 -6.82 -4.84 6.17
C ARG A 12 -6.06 -3.57 5.86
N GLU A 13 -6.75 -2.44 5.88
CA GLU A 13 -6.13 -1.12 5.87
C GLU A 13 -5.51 -0.83 7.24
N VAL A 14 -4.21 -0.52 7.25
CA VAL A 14 -3.44 -0.26 8.49
C VAL A 14 -3.07 1.22 8.65
N PHE A 15 -3.11 1.99 7.56
CA PHE A 15 -2.90 3.43 7.53
C PHE A 15 -3.57 4.01 6.28
N ALA A 16 -4.22 5.15 6.43
CA ALA A 16 -4.75 5.93 5.32
C ALA A 16 -4.56 7.42 5.57
N SER A 17 -4.29 8.16 4.49
CA SER A 17 -4.21 9.61 4.50
C SER A 17 -4.75 10.16 3.20
N ASP A 18 -5.54 11.22 3.29
CA ASP A 18 -6.06 11.97 2.14
C ASP A 18 -5.63 13.44 2.27
N GLU A 19 -5.23 14.03 1.14
CA GLU A 19 -4.95 15.46 1.06
C GLU A 19 -5.33 16.00 -0.32
N ARG A 20 -5.97 17.17 -0.32
CA ARG A 20 -6.21 17.95 -1.52
C ARG A 20 -5.05 18.90 -1.77
N VAL A 21 -4.50 18.85 -2.97
CA VAL A 21 -3.38 19.69 -3.39
C VAL A 21 -3.77 20.47 -4.64
N GLU A 22 -3.48 21.77 -4.65
CA GLU A 22 -3.62 22.60 -5.84
C GLU A 22 -2.30 22.58 -6.63
N ILE A 23 -2.34 22.00 -7.82
CA ILE A 23 -1.16 21.85 -8.69
C ILE A 23 -1.24 22.90 -9.80
N SER A 24 -0.24 23.78 -9.85
CA SER A 24 -0.08 24.75 -10.94
C SER A 24 0.56 24.09 -12.18
N LYS A 25 0.67 24.78 -13.32
CA LYS A 25 1.15 24.20 -14.60
C LYS A 25 2.64 23.75 -14.59
N SER A 26 3.36 23.88 -13.49
CA SER A 26 4.75 23.40 -13.35
C SER A 26 4.82 21.95 -12.85
N SER A 27 5.99 21.33 -12.95
CA SER A 27 6.27 20.09 -12.21
C SER A 27 6.13 20.33 -10.71
N TYR A 28 5.51 19.40 -10.00
CA TYR A 28 5.33 19.47 -8.56
C TYR A 28 5.65 18.11 -7.93
N GLU A 29 6.39 18.12 -6.83
CA GLU A 29 6.76 16.92 -6.06
C GLU A 29 5.99 16.92 -4.73
N ILE A 30 5.35 15.80 -4.42
CA ILE A 30 4.66 15.59 -3.15
C ILE A 30 5.42 14.52 -2.37
N VAL A 31 5.91 14.88 -1.19
CA VAL A 31 6.53 13.94 -0.26
C VAL A 31 5.53 13.58 0.83
N ARG A 32 5.29 12.28 1.02
CA ARG A 32 4.45 11.75 2.10
C ARG A 32 5.26 10.87 3.02
N SER A 33 5.15 11.14 4.32
CA SER A 33 5.66 10.27 5.36
C SER A 33 4.53 9.36 5.82
N ILE A 34 4.71 8.05 5.64
CA ILE A 34 3.78 7.03 6.11
C ILE A 34 4.37 6.44 7.39
N PRO A 35 3.75 6.63 8.57
CA PRO A 35 4.22 5.98 9.78
C PRO A 35 4.03 4.48 9.62
N ILE A 36 5.01 3.68 10.03
CA ILE A 36 4.88 2.22 10.06
C ILE A 36 4.12 1.86 11.36
N PRO A 37 2.85 1.40 11.27
CA PRO A 37 2.10 1.03 12.46
C PRO A 37 2.68 -0.23 13.09
N SER A 38 2.29 -0.52 14.34
CA SER A 38 2.62 -1.79 14.99
C SER A 38 1.87 -2.94 14.30
N VAL A 39 2.50 -3.53 13.30
CA VAL A 39 2.00 -4.68 12.52
C VAL A 39 3.01 -5.81 12.54
N VAL A 40 2.55 -7.01 12.18
CA VAL A 40 3.43 -8.16 12.00
C VAL A 40 4.37 -7.94 10.82
N ALA A 41 5.57 -8.52 10.87
CA ALA A 41 6.49 -8.44 9.74
C ALA A 41 5.93 -9.15 8.50
N SER A 42 6.38 -8.74 7.32
CA SER A 42 6.16 -9.48 6.08
C SER A 42 6.83 -10.85 6.16
N PHE A 43 6.13 -11.91 5.76
CA PHE A 43 6.72 -13.23 5.61
C PHE A 43 5.98 -14.06 4.55
N LYS A 44 6.75 -14.84 3.77
CA LYS A 44 6.23 -15.73 2.72
C LYS A 44 6.78 -17.15 2.78
N ASN A 45 7.55 -17.46 3.83
CA ASN A 45 8.26 -18.72 3.99
C ASN A 45 7.50 -19.72 4.88
N CYS A 46 6.22 -19.47 5.15
CA CYS A 46 5.33 -20.35 5.91
C CYS A 46 4.30 -20.98 4.95
N PRO A 47 4.06 -22.32 4.99
CA PRO A 47 3.12 -22.97 4.08
C PRO A 47 1.63 -22.69 4.39
N ILE A 48 1.35 -22.00 5.52
CA ILE A 48 0.00 -21.80 6.05
C ILE A 48 -0.49 -20.37 5.79
N ILE A 49 0.38 -19.36 5.97
CA ILE A 49 0.01 -17.94 5.90
C ILE A 49 1.14 -17.17 5.21
N THR A 50 0.74 -16.20 4.38
CA THR A 50 1.62 -15.19 3.81
C THR A 50 1.14 -13.82 4.29
N VAL A 51 2.08 -12.95 4.66
CA VAL A 51 1.79 -11.55 5.00
C VAL A 51 2.54 -10.64 4.05
N GLU A 52 1.78 -9.87 3.28
CA GLU A 52 2.26 -8.89 2.31
C GLU A 52 1.64 -7.52 2.60
N TYR A 53 2.37 -6.46 2.26
CA TYR A 53 1.92 -5.09 2.41
C TYR A 53 2.11 -4.34 1.09
N PHE A 54 1.17 -3.44 0.81
CA PHE A 54 1.21 -2.58 -0.36
C PHE A 54 0.87 -1.16 0.07
N VAL A 55 1.52 -0.18 -0.55
CA VAL A 55 1.10 1.21 -0.51
C VAL A 55 0.20 1.43 -1.71
N GLU A 56 -1.08 1.68 -1.46
CA GLU A 56 -2.04 2.09 -2.48
C GLU A 56 -2.09 3.62 -2.55
N MET A 57 -1.89 4.17 -3.75
CA MET A 57 -1.98 5.59 -4.04
C MET A 57 -3.11 5.82 -5.04
N ILE A 58 -4.08 6.63 -4.63
CA ILE A 58 -5.21 7.03 -5.47
C ILE A 58 -5.13 8.54 -5.66
N VAL A 59 -4.94 8.98 -6.89
CA VAL A 59 -4.93 10.40 -7.27
C VAL A 59 -6.16 10.69 -8.10
N MET A 60 -7.04 11.53 -7.56
CA MET A 60 -8.22 12.01 -8.27
C MET A 60 -7.98 13.45 -8.72
N THR A 61 -8.05 13.70 -10.03
CA THR A 61 -7.89 15.06 -10.58
C THR A 61 -9.25 15.68 -10.88
N SER A 62 -9.51 16.86 -10.31
CA SER A 62 -10.64 17.70 -10.65
C SER A 62 -10.18 18.83 -11.57
N GLY A 63 -10.26 18.63 -12.88
CA GLY A 63 -9.86 19.61 -13.89
C GLY A 63 -10.51 19.31 -15.24
N ALA A 64 -9.97 19.89 -16.32
CA ALA A 64 -10.49 19.70 -17.68
C ALA A 64 -10.48 18.23 -18.15
N VAL A 65 -9.64 17.39 -17.53
CA VAL A 65 -9.67 15.93 -17.67
C VAL A 65 -9.83 15.34 -16.28
N SER A 66 -11.03 14.80 -15.99
CA SER A 66 -11.27 14.04 -14.76
C SER A 66 -10.63 12.67 -14.92
N THR A 67 -9.52 12.45 -14.23
CA THR A 67 -8.83 11.16 -14.26
C THR A 67 -8.60 10.66 -12.85
N THR A 68 -8.75 9.35 -12.68
CA THR A 68 -8.33 8.65 -11.48
C THR A 68 -7.10 7.83 -11.85
N VAL A 69 -5.98 8.09 -11.18
CA VAL A 69 -4.76 7.28 -11.29
C VAL A 69 -4.67 6.44 -10.03
N ILE A 70 -4.51 5.13 -10.20
CA ILE A 70 -4.32 4.17 -9.11
C ILE A 70 -2.96 3.52 -9.31
N ALA A 71 -2.15 3.52 -8.25
CA ALA A 71 -0.88 2.81 -8.22
C ALA A 71 -0.80 1.98 -6.93
N GLN A 72 -0.28 0.77 -7.03
CA GLN A 72 0.00 -0.10 -5.89
C GLN A 72 1.49 -0.46 -5.90
N ILE A 73 2.16 -0.20 -4.79
CA ILE A 73 3.60 -0.41 -4.63
C ILE A 73 3.82 -1.45 -3.51
N PRO A 74 4.39 -2.63 -3.80
CA PRO A 74 4.67 -3.62 -2.77
C PRO A 74 5.76 -3.11 -1.82
N VAL A 75 5.58 -3.34 -0.52
CA VAL A 75 6.54 -2.97 0.53
C VAL A 75 6.79 -4.14 1.47
N THR A 76 8.04 -4.27 1.93
CA THR A 76 8.42 -5.25 2.95
C THR A 76 8.54 -4.56 4.30
N ILE A 77 7.74 -4.98 5.27
CA ILE A 77 7.82 -4.48 6.65
C ILE A 77 8.60 -5.50 7.47
N GLY A 78 9.72 -5.08 8.04
CA GLY A 78 10.56 -5.91 8.91
C GLY A 78 10.70 -5.30 10.30
N THR A 79 11.36 -6.02 11.19
CA THR A 79 11.83 -5.46 12.46
C THR A 79 13.22 -4.84 12.25
N ILE A 80 13.46 -3.70 12.88
CA ILE A 80 14.83 -3.19 13.03
C ILE A 80 15.48 -4.07 14.11
N PRO A 81 16.56 -4.82 13.83
CA PRO A 81 17.27 -5.53 14.88
C PRO A 81 17.81 -4.49 15.86
N ILE A 82 17.35 -4.57 17.12
CA ILE A 82 17.93 -3.78 18.19
C ILE A 82 19.28 -4.43 18.50
N MET A 83 20.36 -3.73 18.17
CA MET A 83 21.74 -4.11 18.54
C MET A 83 21.97 -3.91 20.03
#